data_AF-A0A7L1JFI8-F1
#
_entry.id   AF-A0A7L1JFI8-F1
#
_cell.length_a   1.000
_cell.length_b   1.000
_cell.length_c   1.000
_cell.angle_alpha   90.00
_cell.angle_beta   90.00
_cell.angle_gamma   90.00
#
_symmetry.space_group_name_H-M   'P 1'
#
loop_
_entity.id
_entity.type
_entity.pdbx_description
1 polymer ?
#
loop_
_entity_poly.entity_id
_entity_poly.type
_entity_poly.pdbx_seq_one_letter_code
_entity_poly.pdbx_strand_id
1 'polypeptide(L)'
;LKDGEVRDQETEWGSVAPNSDGTYYTWASIDARPEEKDKYRCRVEHASLPEPGLYAWETESNLLAIVLGVAGALLAVAAVCGVAVWKQKSGK
;
A
#
# COMPACT_ATOMS: atom_id res chain seq x y z
N LEU A 1 11.00 12.50 3.67
CA LEU A 1 10.53 13.61 2.81
C LEU A 1 9.03 13.78 3.02
N LYS A 2 8.55 15.02 2.98
CA LYS A 2 7.13 15.37 2.85
C LYS A 2 7.00 16.33 1.67
N ASP A 3 6.20 15.97 0.67
CA ASP A 3 6.03 16.78 -0.55
C ASP A 3 7.38 17.14 -1.24
N GLY A 4 8.36 16.24 -1.16
CA GLY A 4 9.71 16.43 -1.71
C GLY A 4 10.71 17.14 -0.80
N GLU A 5 10.28 17.70 0.34
CA GLU A 5 11.15 18.41 1.28
C GLU A 5 11.61 17.51 2.45
N VAL A 6 12.85 17.72 2.89
CA VAL A 6 13.45 17.02 4.03
C VAL A 6 12.86 17.55 5.35
N ARG A 7 12.64 16.65 6.32
CA ARG A 7 11.96 16.93 7.61
C ARG A 7 12.80 16.47 8.79
N ASP A 8 14.08 16.79 8.80
CA ASP A 8 15.04 16.25 9.78
C ASP A 8 14.71 16.62 11.23
N GLN A 9 14.18 17.82 11.49
CA GLN A 9 13.84 18.27 12.84
C GLN A 9 12.66 17.49 13.47
N GLU A 10 11.78 16.97 12.62
CA GLU A 10 10.60 16.19 13.02
C GLU A 10 10.87 14.69 12.97
N THR A 11 12.03 14.27 12.46
CA THR A 11 12.40 12.88 12.26
C THR A 11 13.26 12.41 13.41
N GLU A 12 12.84 11.33 14.06
CA GLU A 12 13.65 10.60 15.03
C GLU A 12 14.56 9.61 14.30
N TRP A 13 15.82 9.51 14.72
CA TRP A 13 16.83 8.69 14.08
C TRP A 13 17.39 7.65 15.04
N GLY A 14 17.39 6.40 14.60
CA GLY A 14 18.09 5.31 15.27
C GLY A 14 19.58 5.34 14.96
N SER A 15 20.40 5.05 15.98
CA SER A 15 21.82 4.77 15.75
C SER A 15 22.02 3.57 14.81
N VAL A 16 23.17 3.53 14.14
CA VAL A 16 23.55 2.39 13.31
C VAL A 16 24.07 1.27 14.20
N ALA A 17 23.38 0.13 14.21
CA ALA A 17 23.70 -1.05 15.00
C ALA A 17 24.16 -2.21 14.10
N PRO A 18 25.20 -2.98 14.49
CA PRO A 18 25.62 -4.16 13.74
C PRO A 18 24.71 -5.36 14.00
N ASN A 19 24.48 -6.16 12.96
CA ASN A 19 23.79 -7.45 13.03
C ASN A 19 24.80 -8.61 13.11
N SER A 20 24.35 -9.80 13.51
CA SER A 20 25.21 -11.00 13.63
C SER A 20 25.68 -11.57 12.30
N ASP A 21 25.00 -11.24 11.21
CA ASP A 21 25.31 -11.66 9.83
C ASP A 21 26.31 -10.73 9.13
N GLY A 22 26.82 -9.71 9.83
CA GLY A 22 27.75 -8.72 9.29
C GLY A 22 27.07 -7.55 8.56
N THR A 23 25.74 -7.49 8.54
CA THR A 23 25.00 -6.32 8.06
C THR A 23 24.81 -5.28 9.16
N TYR A 24 24.22 -4.12 8.82
CA TYR A 24 23.92 -3.06 9.77
C TYR A 24 22.43 -2.71 9.70
N TYR A 25 21.90 -2.23 10.82
CA TYR A 25 20.53 -1.76 10.98
C TYR A 25 20.52 -0.31 11.47
N THR A 26 19.62 0.49 10.92
CA THR A 26 19.29 1.85 11.36
C THR A 26 17.84 2.15 10.96
N TRP A 27 17.26 3.21 11.50
CA TRP A 27 15.88 3.58 11.21
C TRP A 27 15.66 5.08 11.33
N ALA A 28 14.60 5.55 10.69
CA ALA A 28 14.07 6.90 10.81
C ALA A 28 12.55 6.81 11.00
N SER A 29 12.02 7.58 11.96
CA SER A 29 10.58 7.61 12.27
C SER A 29 10.08 9.05 12.30
N ILE A 30 8.86 9.27 11.85
CA ILE A 30 8.21 10.57 11.87
C ILE A 30 6.71 10.37 12.16
N ASP A 31 6.16 11.24 13.00
CA ASP A 31 4.72 11.25 13.24
C ASP A 31 4.00 11.88 12.05
N ALA A 32 3.12 11.10 11.43
CA ALA A 32 2.32 11.52 10.28
C ALA A 32 0.83 11.39 10.58
N ARG A 33 0.06 12.41 10.20
CA ARG A 33 -1.40 12.31 10.22
C ARG A 33 -1.86 11.28 9.19
N PRO A 34 -2.87 10.45 9.50
CA PRO A 34 -3.38 9.45 8.56
C PRO A 34 -3.73 10.00 7.17
N GLU A 35 -4.28 11.21 7.11
CA GLU A 35 -4.70 11.87 5.86
C GLU A 35 -3.53 12.37 5.00
N GLU A 36 -2.31 12.39 5.55
CA GLU A 36 -1.13 12.93 4.86
C GLU A 36 -0.11 11.86 4.50
N LYS A 37 -0.35 10.59 4.84
CA LYS A 37 0.62 9.48 4.66
C LYS A 37 1.13 9.36 3.22
N ASP A 38 0.31 9.66 2.24
CA ASP A 38 0.62 9.63 0.81
C ASP A 38 1.63 10.71 0.38
N LYS A 39 1.74 11.80 1.16
CA LYS A 39 2.71 12.89 0.94
C LYS A 39 4.11 12.54 1.44
N TYR A 40 4.24 11.51 2.26
CA TYR A 40 5.52 11.11 2.84
C TYR A 40 6.23 10.07 1.98
N ARG A 41 7.54 10.25 1.83
CA ARG A 41 8.46 9.29 1.23
C ARG A 41 9.68 9.11 2.12
N CYS A 42 10.04 7.88 2.44
CA CYS A 42 11.32 7.55 3.06
C CYS A 42 12.40 7.52 1.97
N ARG A 43 13.47 8.31 2.16
CA ARG A 43 14.62 8.36 1.24
C ARG A 43 15.79 7.64 1.88
N VAL A 44 16.30 6.60 1.23
CA VAL A 44 17.43 5.80 1.69
C VAL A 44 18.59 6.00 0.73
N GLU A 45 19.69 6.51 1.26
CA GLU A 45 20.95 6.65 0.54
C GLU A 45 21.95 5.63 1.08
N HIS A 46 22.56 4.86 0.18
CA HIS A 46 23.54 3.85 0.55
C HIS A 46 24.51 3.64 -0.60
N ALA A 47 25.79 3.43 -0.31
CA ALA A 47 26.84 3.32 -1.34
C ALA A 47 26.66 2.15 -2.32
N SER A 48 25.87 1.14 -1.94
CA SER A 48 25.51 0.03 -2.83
C SER A 48 24.41 0.38 -3.84
N LEU A 49 23.74 1.53 -3.69
CA LEU A 49 22.67 1.95 -4.56
C LEU A 49 23.18 3.04 -5.53
N PRO A 50 22.95 2.90 -6.85
CA PRO A 50 23.35 3.93 -7.81
C PRO A 50 22.52 5.22 -7.67
N GLU A 51 21.29 5.11 -7.16
CA GLU A 51 20.39 6.24 -6.89
C GLU A 51 19.70 6.04 -5.51
N PRO A 52 19.24 7.11 -4.85
CA PRO A 52 18.51 7.00 -3.59
C PRO A 52 17.22 6.18 -3.73
N GLY A 53 17.00 5.23 -2.82
CA GLY A 53 15.74 4.51 -2.72
C GLY A 53 14.64 5.42 -2.17
N LEU A 54 13.47 5.45 -2.81
CA LEU A 54 12.30 6.23 -2.36
C LEU A 54 11.11 5.30 -2.08
N TYR A 55 10.76 5.18 -0.80
CA TYR A 55 9.71 4.26 -0.33
C TYR A 55 8.49 5.07 0.13
N ALA A 56 7.30 4.71 -0.34
CA ALA A 56 6.03 5.24 0.17
C ALA A 56 5.53 4.41 1.35
N TRP A 57 4.58 4.96 2.12
CA TRP A 57 3.82 4.18 3.08
C TRP A 57 3.05 3.05 2.37
N GLU A 58 3.09 1.83 2.90
CA GLU A 58 2.30 0.74 2.36
C GLU A 58 0.80 1.03 2.51
N THR A 59 0.04 0.86 1.44
CA THR A 59 -1.42 0.99 1.52
C THR A 59 -1.98 -0.22 2.24
N GLU A 60 -2.73 0.00 3.32
CA GLU A 60 -3.42 -1.11 3.97
C GLU A 60 -4.43 -1.73 3.00
N SER A 61 -4.29 -3.03 2.77
CA SER A 61 -5.15 -3.75 1.84
C SER A 61 -6.53 -3.93 2.49
N ASN A 62 -7.55 -3.28 1.94
CA ASN A 62 -8.93 -3.40 2.41
C ASN A 62 -9.57 -4.71 1.90
N LEU A 63 -9.12 -5.84 2.44
CA LEU A 63 -9.56 -7.18 2.06
C LEU A 63 -11.08 -7.35 2.11
N LEU A 64 -11.75 -6.76 3.12
CA LEU A 64 -13.20 -6.79 3.23
C LEU A 64 -13.91 -6.12 2.04
N ALA A 65 -13.43 -4.94 1.62
CA ALA A 65 -13.99 -4.24 0.48
C ALA A 65 -13.81 -5.04 -0.81
N ILE A 66 -12.64 -5.67 -0.98
CA ILE A 66 -12.34 -6.55 -2.12
C ILE A 66 -13.31 -7.75 -2.14
N VAL A 67 -13.49 -8.44 -1.01
CA VAL A 67 -14.37 -9.60 -0.90
C VAL A 67 -15.82 -9.24 -1.21
N LEU A 68 -16.32 -8.14 -0.66
CA LEU A 68 -17.69 -7.67 -0.92
C LEU A 68 -17.88 -7.29 -2.39
N GLY A 69 -16.89 -6.63 -2.99
CA GLY A 69 -16.90 -6.28 -4.42
C GLY A 69 -16.98 -7.52 -5.32
N VAL A 70 -16.17 -8.54 -5.04
CA VAL A 70 -16.15 -9.80 -5.81
C VAL A 70 -17.47 -10.57 -5.64
N ALA A 71 -17.95 -10.71 -4.41
CA ALA A 71 -19.22 -11.40 -4.13
C ALA A 71 -20.40 -10.72 -4.85
N GLY A 72 -20.46 -9.39 -4.79
CA GLY A 72 -21.48 -8.60 -5.50
C GLY A 72 -21.45 -8.81 -7.02
N ALA A 73 -20.25 -8.79 -7.62
CA ALA A 73 -20.09 -9.02 -9.05
C ALA A 73 -20.56 -10.43 -9.48
N LEU A 74 -20.22 -11.46 -8.70
CA LEU A 74 -20.65 -12.84 -8.99
C LEU A 74 -22.18 -13.00 -8.90
N LEU A 75 -22.82 -12.40 -7.89
CA LEU A 75 -24.27 -12.42 -7.76
C LEU A 75 -24.98 -11.71 -8.93
N ALA A 76 -24.44 -10.56 -9.36
CA ALA A 76 -24.98 -9.84 -10.51
C ALA A 76 -24.90 -10.68 -11.80
N VAL A 77 -23.75 -11.33 -12.05
CA VAL A 77 -23.58 -12.24 -13.19
C VAL A 77 -24.57 -13.40 -13.13
N ALA A 78 -24.73 -14.03 -11.96
CA ALA A 78 -25.68 -15.13 -11.79
C ALA A 78 -27.14 -14.69 -12.07
N ALA A 79 -27.53 -13.51 -11.60
CA ALA A 79 -28.86 -12.95 -11.84
C ALA A 79 -29.11 -12.68 -13.32
N VAL A 80 -28.14 -12.05 -14.01
CA VAL A 80 -28.24 -11.79 -15.47
C VAL A 80 -28.37 -13.09 -16.26
N CYS A 81 -27.55 -14.09 -15.95
CA CYS A 81 -27.64 -15.43 -16.56
C CYS A 81 -29.01 -16.07 -16.30
N GLY A 82 -29.51 -15.99 -15.06
CA GLY A 82 -30.82 -16.53 -14.69
C GLY A 82 -31.97 -15.88 -15.45
N VAL A 83 -31.96 -14.54 -15.58
CA VAL A 83 -32.97 -13.78 -16.33
C VAL A 83 -32.93 -14.14 -17.82
N ALA A 84 -31.73 -14.25 -18.40
CA ALA A 84 -31.56 -14.61 -19.81
C ALA A 84 -32.15 -16.00 -20.11
N VAL A 85 -31.88 -16.99 -19.25
CA VAL A 85 -32.45 -18.35 -19.37
C VAL A 85 -33.97 -18.34 -19.23
N TRP A 86 -34.51 -17.59 -18.27
CA TRP A 86 -35.96 -17.48 -18.09
C TRP A 86 -36.66 -16.88 -19.33
N LYS A 87 -36.09 -15.81 -19.89
CA LYS A 87 -36.57 -15.19 -21.13
C LYS A 87 -36.53 -16.15 -22.32
N GLN A 88 -35.47 -16.94 -22.47
CA GLN A 88 -35.39 -17.97 -23.53
C GLN A 88 -36.45 -19.06 -23.39
N LYS A 89 -36.85 -19.39 -22.15
CA LYS A 89 -37.83 -20.45 -21.87
C LYS A 89 -39.28 -19.98 -21.98
N SER A 90 -39.59 -18.73 -21.66
CA SER A 90 -40.94 -18.13 -21.80
C SER A 90 -41.25 -17.55 -23.19
N GLY A 91 -40.23 -17.37 -24.04
CA GLY A 91 -40.41 -16.89 -25.43
C GLY A 91 -40.69 -18.00 -26.45
N LYS A 92 -40.93 -19.23 -25.99
CA LYS A 92 -41.32 -20.38 -26.81
C LYS A 92 -42.66 -20.92 -26.35
#